data_AF-X1JHF8-F1
#
_entry.id   AF-X1JHF8-F1
#
_cell.length_a   1.000
_cell.length_b   1.000
_cell.length_c   1.000
_cell.angle_alpha   90.00
_cell.angle_beta   90.00
_cell.angle_gamma   90.00
#
_symmetry.space_group_name_H-M   'P 1'
#
loop_
_entity.id
_entity.type
_entity.pdbx_description
1 polymer ?
#
loop_
_entity_poly.entity_id
_entity_poly.type
_entity_poly.pdbx_seq_one_letter_code
_entity_poly.pdbx_strand_id
1 'polypeptide(L)' 'MANRLSIIKRETKETNINLELNIDGSGKWEMNTGIRMFDHLLAQLAQHGIFDIKILA' A
#
# COMPACT_ATOMS: atom_id res chain seq x y z
N MET A 1 20.70 -8.99 5.09
CA MET A 1 20.30 -7.67 4.56
C MET A 1 19.15 -7.15 5.40
N ALA A 2 19.10 -5.85 5.68
CA ALA A 2 17.96 -5.26 6.40
C ALA A 2 16.73 -5.22 5.48
N ASN A 3 15.56 -5.60 5.99
CA ASN A 3 14.31 -5.49 5.26
C ASN A 3 14.03 -4.02 4.92
N ARG A 4 13.74 -3.73 3.65
CA ARG A 4 13.37 -2.38 3.20
C ARG A 4 11.87 -2.20 3.40
N LEU A 5 11.51 -1.83 4.62
CA LEU A 5 10.13 -1.75 5.10
C LEU A 5 9.85 -0.35 5.65
N SER A 6 8.68 0.19 5.33
CA SER A 6 8.24 1.51 5.79
C SER A 6 6.77 1.47 6.20
N ILE A 7 6.46 2.13 7.32
CA ILE A 7 5.10 2.30 7.83
C ILE A 7 4.85 3.80 7.99
N ILE A 8 3.82 4.31 7.33
CA ILE A 8 3.49 5.73 7.30
C ILE A 8 2.01 5.91 7.66
N LYS A 9 1.75 6.79 8.62
CA LYS A 9 0.40 7.31 8.89
C LYS A 9 0.36 8.79 8.53
N ARG A 10 -0.64 9.20 7.75
CA ARG A 10 -0.86 10.60 7.35
C ARG A 10 -2.30 10.97 7.62
N GLU A 11 -2.49 11.98 8.44
CA GLU A 11 -3.82 12.48 8.81
C GLU A 11 -3.91 13.98 8.49
N THR A 12 -4.94 14.35 7.73
CA THR A 12 -5.30 15.74 7.44
C THR A 12 -6.80 15.94 7.67
N LYS A 13 -7.30 17.16 7.42
CA LYS A 13 -8.74 17.44 7.54
C LYS A 13 -9.57 16.72 6.47
N GLU A 14 -8.94 16.33 5.36
CA GLU A 14 -9.58 15.73 4.19
C GLU A 14 -9.47 14.20 4.17
N THR A 15 -8.37 13.63 4.70
CA THR A 15 -8.04 12.20 4.52
C THR A 15 -7.26 11.65 5.71
N ASN A 16 -7.43 10.35 5.98
CA ASN A 16 -6.67 9.63 7.01
C ASN A 16 -6.13 8.33 6.41
N ILE A 17 -4.83 8.30 6.14
CA ILE A 17 -4.19 7.24 5.36
C ILE A 17 -3.19 6.48 6.23
N ASN A 18 -3.26 5.15 6.20
CA ASN A 18 -2.27 4.25 6.75
C ASN A 18 -1.67 3.42 5.61
N LEU A 19 -0.34 3.45 5.48
CA LEU A 19 0.44 2.73 4.49
C LEU A 19 1.49 1.85 5.16
N GLU A 20 1.53 0.58 4.78
CA GLU A 20 2.66 -0.30 5.03
C GLU A 20 3.22 -0.76 3.68
N LEU A 21 4.53 -0.63 3.49
CA LEU A 21 5.23 -0.99 2.27
C LEU A 21 6.47 -1.83 2.59
N ASN A 22 6.54 -3.00 1.97
CA ASN A 22 7.75 -3.82 1.89
C ASN A 22 8.16 -3.96 0.42
N ILE A 23 9.30 -3.40 0.04
CA ILE A 23 9.80 -3.49 -1.35
C ILE A 23 10.59 -4.77 -1.63
N ASP A 24 10.91 -5.55 -0.60
CA ASP A 24 11.47 -6.92 -0.69
C ASP A 24 10.35 -7.95 -0.47
N GLY A 25 9.18 -7.68 -1.04
CA GLY A 25 7.95 -8.42 -0.77
C GLY A 25 7.77 -9.68 -1.62
N SER A 26 6.54 -10.17 -1.59
CA SER A 26 6.06 -11.32 -2.35
C SER A 26 4.89 -10.97 -3.28
N GLY A 27 4.54 -9.68 -3.40
CA GLY A 27 3.40 -9.21 -4.18
C GLY A 27 2.06 -9.29 -3.46
N LYS A 28 2.05 -9.40 -2.12
CA LYS A 28 0.81 -9.41 -1.32
C LYS A 28 0.26 -8.00 -1.20
N TRP A 29 -1.05 -7.84 -1.30
CA TRP A 29 -1.64 -6.52 -1.15
C TRP A 29 -2.98 -6.53 -0.44
N GLU A 30 -3.25 -5.44 0.27
CA GLU A 30 -4.53 -5.14 0.90
C GLU A 30 -4.82 -3.66 0.63
N MET A 31 -5.88 -3.37 -0.12
CA MET A 31 -6.21 -2.03 -0.59
C MET A 31 -7.65 -1.69 -0.20
N ASN A 32 -7.82 -0.63 0.57
CA ASN A 32 -9.13 -0.05 0.84
C ASN A 32 -9.01 1.47 0.90
N THR A 33 -9.17 2.12 -0.25
CA THR A 33 -9.15 3.57 -0.38
C THR A 33 -10.54 4.20 -0.49
N GLY A 34 -11.60 3.39 -0.44
CA GLY A 34 -12.97 3.79 -0.78
C GLY A 34 -13.22 4.00 -2.28
N ILE A 35 -12.18 3.94 -3.13
CA ILE A 35 -12.28 4.12 -4.59
C ILE A 35 -11.84 2.83 -5.29
N ARG A 36 -12.80 1.99 -5.65
CA ARG A 36 -12.55 0.64 -6.22
C ARG A 36 -11.60 0.63 -7.42
N MET A 37 -11.70 1.60 -8.34
CA MET A 37 -10.80 1.67 -9.50
C MET A 37 -9.36 1.97 -9.09
N PHE A 38 -9.18 2.82 -8.08
CA PHE A 38 -7.85 3.15 -7.58
C PHE A 38 -7.22 1.96 -6.84
N ASP A 39 -8.02 1.25 -6.03
CA ASP A 39 -7.60 -0.01 -5.41
C ASP A 39 -7.10 -1.03 -6.44
N HIS A 40 -7.81 -1.15 -7.58
CA HIS A 40 -7.41 -2.03 -8.68
C HIS A 40 -6.07 -1.64 -9.29
N LEU A 41 -5.84 -0.35 -9.56
CA LEU A 41 -4.58 0.15 -10.12
C LEU A 41 -3.40 -0.06 -9.15
N LEU A 42 -3.61 0.17 -7.85
CA LEU A 42 -2.59 -0.06 -6.84
C LEU A 42 -2.29 -1.55 -6.62
N ALA A 43 -3.30 -2.42 -6.73
CA ALA A 43 -3.12 -3.87 -6.71
C ALA A 43 -2.23 -4.35 -7.86
N GLN A 44 -2.40 -3.80 -9.07
CA GLN A 44 -1.50 -4.09 -10.21
C GLN A 44 -0.07 -3.65 -9.92
N LEU A 45 0.14 -2.47 -9.31
CA LEU A 45 1.46 -2.01 -8.90
C LEU A 45 2.13 -2.98 -7.91
N ALA A 46 1.40 -3.43 -6.88
CA ALA A 46 1.92 -4.37 -5.90
C ALA A 46 2.29 -5.72 -6.53
N GLN A 47 1.41 -6.26 -7.38
CA GLN A 47 1.59 -7.56 -8.00
C GLN A 47 2.74 -7.58 -9.02
N HIS A 48 2.81 -6.58 -9.91
CA HIS A 48 3.86 -6.52 -10.94
C HIS A 48 5.19 -5.99 -10.41
N GLY A 49 5.18 -5.18 -9.34
CA GLY A 49 6.37 -4.74 -8.63
C GLY A 49 6.92 -5.74 -7.62
N ILE A 50 6.16 -6.81 -7.29
CA ILE A 50 6.48 -7.79 -6.24
C ILE A 50 6.67 -7.10 -4.88
N PHE A 51 5.84 -6.09 -4.61
CA PHE A 51 5.84 -5.36 -3.35
C PHE A 51 4.74 -5.92 -2.45
N ASP A 52 5.00 -5.99 -1.15
CA ASP A 52 3.90 -6.14 -0.20
C ASP A 52 3.39 -4.75 0.18
N ILE A 53 2.11 -4.46 -0.10
CA ILE A 53 1.52 -3.13 0.10
C ILE A 53 0.19 -3.25 0.85
N LYS A 54 0.06 -2.55 1.97
CA LYS A 54 -1.22 -2.38 2.67
C LYS A 54 -1.59 -0.91 2.74
N ILE A 55 -2.77 -0.55 2.22
CA ILE A 55 -3.30 0.81 2.23
C ILE A 55 -4.72 0.80 2.79
N LEU A 56 -4.94 1.64 3.80
CA LEU A 56 -6.25 1.97 4.36
C LEU A 56 -6.40 3.49 4.33
N ALA A 57 -7.40 4.02 3.64
CA ALA A 57 -7.66 5.45 3.51
C ALA A 57 -9.14 5.81 3.70
#